data_AF-A0A2T5AK96-F1
#
_entry.id   AF-A0A2T5AK96-F1
#
_cell.length_a   1.000
_cell.length_b   1.000
_cell.length_c   1.000
_cell.angle_alpha   90.00
_cell.angle_beta   90.00
_cell.angle_gamma   90.00
#
_symmetry.space_group_name_H-M   'P 1'
#
loop_
_entity.id
_entity.type
_entity.pdbx_description
1 polymer ?
#
loop_
_entity_poly.entity_id
_entity_poly.type
_entity_poly.pdbx_seq_one_letter_code
_entity_poly.pdbx_strand_id
1 'polypeptide(L)'
;MARFVFVTWSGAGNQTPAIGLAATLADRGHEVTFAGYDEQRDRFSSLGFAFRTLKHAQEHWPTAPPPDWMPILADVVWASGQHLRDIPDLLAAEHYDVMVIDCLMFAALAAAERASAPTAVLVHSAPGALVPPGGGLDQLALDRVNEVRTESGLSAVQTLWETWQGFPVVCTSAPDLDPPAHPTPAAVEYMGPVFEPRRGAPWIHPWGPGTSAHWCW
;
A
#
# COMPACT_ATOMS: atom_id res chain seq x y z
N MET A 1 -12.84 -15.51 12.81
CA MET A 1 -13.28 -14.46 11.87
C MET A 1 -12.71 -13.14 12.37
N ALA A 2 -12.04 -12.39 11.52
CA ALA A 2 -11.41 -11.10 11.85
C ALA A 2 -11.69 -10.11 10.71
N ARG A 3 -11.61 -8.81 11.00
CA ARG A 3 -11.95 -7.70 10.10
C ARG A 3 -10.69 -6.93 9.75
N PHE A 4 -10.36 -6.90 8.47
CA PHE A 4 -9.19 -6.22 7.94
C PHE A 4 -9.62 -4.97 7.17
N VAL A 5 -8.83 -3.91 7.29
CA VAL A 5 -8.92 -2.76 6.39
C VAL A 5 -7.61 -2.51 5.67
N PHE A 6 -7.64 -2.54 4.34
CA PHE A 6 -6.50 -2.21 3.49
C PHE A 6 -6.56 -0.73 3.13
N VAL A 7 -5.58 0.06 3.57
CA VAL A 7 -5.46 1.48 3.26
C VAL A 7 -4.48 1.65 2.09
N THR A 8 -4.96 2.22 0.98
CA THR A 8 -4.23 2.24 -0.28
C THR A 8 -4.54 3.47 -1.13
N TRP A 9 -3.84 3.60 -2.26
CA TRP A 9 -3.90 4.68 -3.24
C TRP A 9 -3.64 4.14 -4.65
N SER A 10 -3.93 4.91 -5.70
CA SER A 10 -3.83 4.43 -7.09
C SER A 10 -2.40 4.45 -7.64
N GLY A 11 -1.53 3.59 -7.13
CA GLY A 11 -0.12 3.51 -7.51
C GLY A 11 0.19 2.66 -8.75
N ALA A 12 -0.82 2.30 -9.56
CA ALA A 12 -0.80 1.37 -10.71
C ALA A 12 -0.34 -0.07 -10.41
N GLY A 13 0.68 -0.29 -9.56
CA GLY A 13 1.26 -1.60 -9.23
C GLY A 13 0.95 -2.11 -7.82
N ASN A 14 0.51 -1.25 -6.90
CA ASN A 14 0.29 -1.62 -5.50
C ASN A 14 -1.02 -2.37 -5.25
N GLN A 15 -2.03 -2.16 -6.09
CA GLN A 15 -3.35 -2.76 -5.91
C GLN A 15 -3.35 -4.27 -6.14
N THR A 16 -2.57 -4.77 -7.10
CA THR A 16 -2.49 -6.19 -7.45
C THR A 16 -2.15 -7.08 -6.24
N PRO A 17 -1.04 -6.85 -5.51
CA PRO A 17 -0.75 -7.65 -4.32
C PRO A 17 -1.75 -7.42 -3.18
N ALA A 18 -2.26 -6.20 -2.99
CA ALA A 18 -3.26 -5.92 -1.98
C ALA A 18 -4.56 -6.71 -2.23
N ILE A 19 -5.03 -6.78 -3.48
CA ILE A 19 -6.20 -7.55 -3.89
C ILE A 19 -5.96 -9.06 -3.71
N GLY A 20 -4.79 -9.57 -4.09
CA GLY A 20 -4.47 -10.99 -3.90
C GLY A 20 -4.47 -11.40 -2.43
N LEU A 21 -3.94 -10.56 -1.54
CA LEU A 21 -3.98 -10.77 -0.10
C LEU A 21 -5.40 -10.67 0.46
N ALA A 22 -6.14 -9.64 0.06
CA ALA A 22 -7.52 -9.45 0.48
C ALA A 22 -8.41 -10.64 0.09
N ALA A 23 -8.27 -11.15 -1.13
CA ALA A 23 -9.00 -12.33 -1.59
C ALA A 23 -8.63 -13.58 -0.78
N THR A 24 -7.32 -13.77 -0.53
CA THR A 24 -6.81 -14.87 0.28
C THR A 24 -7.32 -14.82 1.73
N LEU A 25 -7.48 -13.63 2.32
CA LEU A 25 -8.10 -13.45 3.64
C LEU A 25 -9.60 -13.73 3.61
N ALA A 26 -10.30 -13.23 2.59
CA ALA A 26 -11.73 -13.46 2.39
C ALA A 26 -12.06 -14.95 2.22
N ASP A 27 -11.27 -15.68 1.43
CA ASP A 27 -11.41 -17.14 1.23
C ASP A 27 -11.22 -17.94 2.54
N ARG A 28 -10.49 -17.38 3.52
CA ARG A 28 -10.33 -17.96 4.86
C ARG A 28 -11.45 -17.54 5.84
N GLY A 29 -12.47 -16.83 5.38
CA GLY A 29 -13.61 -16.38 6.17
C GLY A 29 -13.34 -15.15 7.01
N HIS A 30 -12.40 -14.29 6.61
CA HIS A 30 -12.22 -12.95 7.19
C HIS A 30 -13.04 -11.90 6.41
N GLU A 31 -13.39 -10.81 7.08
CA GLU A 31 -14.02 -9.66 6.43
C GLU A 31 -12.94 -8.69 5.96
N VAL A 32 -13.04 -8.18 4.74
CA VAL A 32 -12.04 -7.27 4.17
C VAL A 32 -12.70 -6.05 3.56
N THR A 33 -12.26 -4.88 4.01
CA THR A 33 -12.63 -3.57 3.48
C THR A 33 -11.40 -2.89 2.88
N PHE A 34 -11.57 -2.17 1.78
CA PHE A 34 -10.56 -1.25 1.27
C PHE A 34 -10.90 0.19 1.66
N ALA A 35 -9.89 0.98 2.00
CA ALA A 35 -9.99 2.40 2.23
C ALA A 35 -8.98 3.14 1.35
N GLY A 36 -9.40 4.22 0.69
CA GLY A 36 -8.54 4.96 -0.23
C GLY A 36 -9.27 6.12 -0.92
N TYR A 37 -8.94 6.36 -2.18
CA TYR A 37 -9.49 7.45 -3.00
C TYR A 37 -10.63 6.92 -3.88
N ASP A 38 -11.61 7.78 -4.18
CA ASP A 38 -12.89 7.38 -4.81
C ASP A 38 -12.71 6.70 -6.16
N GLU A 39 -11.69 7.05 -6.93
CA GLU A 39 -11.38 6.39 -8.21
C GLU A 39 -11.08 4.89 -8.08
N GLN A 40 -10.73 4.42 -6.88
CA GLN A 40 -10.49 3.00 -6.61
C GLN A 40 -11.77 2.22 -6.28
N ARG A 41 -12.87 2.91 -5.95
CA ARG A 41 -14.12 2.31 -5.46
C ARG A 41 -14.66 1.25 -6.42
N ASP A 42 -14.75 1.59 -7.69
CA ASP A 42 -15.36 0.72 -8.70
C ASP A 42 -14.53 -0.57 -8.86
N ARG A 43 -13.20 -0.45 -8.86
CA ARG A 43 -12.30 -1.60 -8.93
C ARG A 43 -12.55 -2.55 -7.77
N PHE A 44 -12.50 -2.07 -6.53
CA PHE A 44 -12.66 -2.93 -5.35
C PHE A 44 -14.10 -3.47 -5.20
N SER A 45 -15.11 -2.66 -5.51
CA SER A 45 -16.52 -3.08 -5.45
C SER A 45 -16.84 -4.14 -6.48
N SER A 46 -16.29 -4.05 -7.71
CA SER A 46 -16.43 -5.09 -8.74
C SER A 46 -15.78 -6.43 -8.33
N LEU A 47 -14.82 -6.37 -7.40
CA LEU A 47 -14.18 -7.54 -6.82
C LEU A 47 -14.96 -8.12 -5.63
N GLY A 48 -16.01 -7.46 -5.18
CA GLY A 48 -16.85 -7.87 -4.05
C GLY A 48 -16.36 -7.38 -2.69
N PHE A 49 -15.36 -6.49 -2.65
CA PHE A 49 -14.88 -5.90 -1.40
C PHE A 49 -15.67 -4.64 -1.05
N ALA A 50 -15.90 -4.42 0.24
CA ALA A 50 -16.41 -3.15 0.72
C ALA A 50 -15.36 -2.05 0.51
N PHE A 51 -15.83 -0.81 0.31
CA PHE A 51 -14.94 0.35 0.11
C PHE A 51 -15.32 1.53 1.03
N ARG A 52 -14.31 2.25 1.52
CA ARG A 52 -14.42 3.49 2.31
C ARG A 52 -13.51 4.56 1.71
N THR A 53 -14.01 5.78 1.62
CA THR A 53 -13.20 6.92 1.15
C THR A 53 -12.44 7.52 2.33
N LEU A 54 -11.16 7.82 2.13
CA LEU A 54 -10.40 8.73 2.97
C LEU A 54 -10.86 10.16 2.63
N LYS A 55 -11.93 10.61 3.30
CA LYS A 55 -12.70 11.80 2.93
C LYS A 55 -11.85 13.07 2.90
N HIS A 56 -11.00 13.29 3.90
CA HIS A 56 -10.19 14.50 4.01
C HIS A 56 -9.08 14.51 2.94
N ALA A 57 -8.44 13.36 2.70
CA ALA A 57 -7.45 13.22 1.63
C ALA A 57 -8.08 13.34 0.24
N GLN A 58 -9.30 12.79 0.05
CA GLN A 58 -10.04 12.86 -1.21
C GLN A 58 -10.34 14.28 -1.66
N GLU A 59 -10.60 15.21 -0.72
CA GLU A 59 -10.82 16.63 -1.03
C GLU A 59 -9.61 17.29 -1.73
N HIS A 60 -8.42 16.72 -1.55
CA HIS A 60 -7.16 17.21 -2.11
C HIS A 60 -6.71 16.41 -3.34
N TRP A 61 -7.42 15.31 -3.68
CA TRP A 61 -7.12 14.53 -4.87
C TRP A 61 -7.46 15.33 -6.13
N PRO A 62 -6.57 15.35 -7.15
CA PRO A 62 -6.80 16.13 -8.36
C PRO A 62 -8.03 15.64 -9.11
N THR A 63 -8.88 16.56 -9.55
CA THR A 63 -10.08 16.27 -10.35
C THR A 63 -9.80 16.11 -11.85
N ALA A 64 -8.58 16.45 -12.28
CA ALA A 64 -8.07 16.24 -13.62
C ALA A 64 -6.59 15.84 -13.55
N PRO A 65 -6.07 15.06 -14.52
CA PRO A 65 -4.68 14.64 -14.51
C PRO A 65 -3.71 15.84 -14.41
N PRO A 66 -2.83 15.89 -13.39
CA PRO A 66 -1.82 16.94 -13.28
C PRO A 66 -0.73 16.77 -14.34
N PRO A 67 0.01 17.84 -14.67
CA PRO A 67 1.15 17.76 -15.58
C PRO A 67 2.31 16.93 -14.99
N ASP A 68 2.45 16.93 -13.67
CA ASP A 68 3.41 16.11 -12.93
C ASP A 68 2.72 15.51 -11.70
N TRP A 69 2.73 14.17 -11.61
CA TRP A 69 2.14 13.44 -10.51
C TRP A 69 3.03 13.45 -9.27
N MET A 70 4.34 13.63 -9.41
CA MET A 70 5.29 13.38 -8.33
C MET A 70 5.06 14.28 -7.09
N PRO A 71 4.88 15.61 -7.22
CA PRO A 71 4.57 16.46 -6.07
C PRO A 71 3.17 16.17 -5.49
N ILE A 72 2.20 15.85 -6.36
CA ILE A 72 0.83 15.51 -5.93
C ILE A 72 0.85 14.25 -5.07
N LEU A 73 1.58 13.21 -5.47
CA LEU A 73 1.70 11.99 -4.67
C LEU A 73 2.41 12.26 -3.35
N ALA A 74 3.48 13.07 -3.35
CA ALA A 74 4.17 13.44 -2.12
C ALA A 74 3.24 14.13 -1.12
N ASP A 75 2.45 15.12 -1.57
CA ASP A 75 1.63 15.95 -0.68
C ASP A 75 0.25 15.33 -0.36
N VAL A 76 -0.36 14.64 -1.32
CA VAL A 76 -1.75 14.16 -1.21
C VAL A 76 -1.85 12.70 -0.80
N VAL A 77 -0.77 11.92 -0.96
CA VAL A 77 -0.72 10.49 -0.60
C VAL A 77 0.34 10.20 0.46
N TRP A 78 1.61 10.46 0.17
CA TRP A 78 2.71 9.92 0.98
C TRP A 78 2.85 10.65 2.32
N ALA A 79 2.84 11.98 2.27
CA ALA A 79 2.94 12.87 3.42
C ALA A 79 1.63 13.66 3.64
N SER A 80 0.48 13.07 3.29
CA SER A 80 -0.80 13.77 3.45
C SER A 80 -1.19 13.91 4.91
N GLY A 81 -1.07 15.13 5.47
CA GLY A 81 -1.55 15.45 6.81
C GLY A 81 -3.06 15.18 6.99
N GLN A 82 -3.82 15.05 5.90
CA GLN A 82 -5.24 14.68 5.94
C GLN A 82 -5.47 13.27 6.51
N HIS A 83 -4.49 12.37 6.35
CA HIS A 83 -4.55 11.03 6.92
C HIS A 83 -4.59 11.03 8.45
N LEU A 84 -4.11 12.08 9.11
CA LEU A 84 -4.24 12.25 10.57
C LEU A 84 -5.69 12.40 11.03
N ARG A 85 -6.62 12.73 10.12
CA ARG A 85 -8.06 12.75 10.37
C ARG A 85 -8.76 11.52 9.80
N ASP A 86 -8.39 11.10 8.58
CA ASP A 86 -9.03 9.97 7.92
C ASP A 86 -8.87 8.64 8.67
N ILE A 87 -7.69 8.37 9.24
CA ILE A 87 -7.43 7.10 9.93
C ILE A 87 -8.24 6.99 11.23
N PRO A 88 -8.25 8.01 12.13
CA PRO A 88 -9.17 8.01 13.26
C PRO A 88 -10.65 7.93 12.86
N ASP A 89 -11.08 8.66 11.83
CA ASP A 89 -12.47 8.62 11.36
C ASP A 89 -12.87 7.22 10.87
N LEU A 90 -11.95 6.53 10.16
CA LEU A 90 -12.12 5.16 9.70
C LEU A 90 -12.26 4.17 10.87
N LEU A 91 -11.41 4.29 11.88
CA LEU A 91 -11.42 3.45 13.09
C LEU A 91 -12.63 3.74 14.00
N ALA A 92 -13.13 4.97 14.00
CA ALA A 92 -14.32 5.35 14.77
C ALA A 92 -15.63 4.88 14.11
N ALA A 93 -15.65 4.77 12.78
CA ALA A 93 -16.83 4.34 12.03
C ALA A 93 -17.11 2.84 12.17
N GLU A 94 -16.07 2.02 12.28
CA GLU A 94 -16.18 0.56 12.25
C GLU A 94 -14.97 -0.09 12.95
N HIS A 95 -15.20 -1.20 13.64
CA HIS A 95 -14.11 -1.96 14.27
C HIS A 95 -13.35 -2.78 13.24
N TYR A 96 -12.02 -2.63 13.22
CA TYR A 96 -11.09 -3.46 12.46
C TYR A 96 -10.08 -4.11 13.42
N ASP A 97 -9.85 -5.41 13.25
CA ASP A 97 -8.86 -6.15 14.04
C ASP A 97 -7.43 -5.82 13.58
N VAL A 98 -7.23 -5.58 12.27
CA VAL A 98 -5.92 -5.26 11.69
C VAL A 98 -6.07 -4.28 10.52
N MET A 99 -5.23 -3.25 10.49
CA MET A 99 -5.00 -2.40 9.33
C MET A 99 -3.83 -2.93 8.50
N VAL A 100 -3.97 -2.90 7.18
CA VAL A 100 -2.87 -3.18 6.25
C VAL A 100 -2.66 -1.92 5.41
N ILE A 101 -1.54 -1.23 5.64
CA ILE A 101 -1.29 0.09 5.04
C ILE A 101 -0.19 -0.02 3.98
N ASP A 102 -0.44 0.56 2.81
CA ASP A 102 0.56 0.67 1.73
C ASP A 102 1.85 1.33 2.23
N CYS A 103 3.00 0.76 1.88
CA CYS A 103 4.30 1.19 2.39
C CYS A 103 4.69 2.64 2.08
N LEU A 104 4.05 3.29 1.10
CA LEU A 104 4.32 4.69 0.74
C LEU A 104 3.37 5.68 1.43
N MET A 105 2.32 5.23 2.14
CA MET A 105 1.40 6.12 2.85
C MET A 105 1.92 6.47 4.26
N PHE A 106 3.09 7.10 4.33
CA PHE A 106 3.83 7.38 5.57
C PHE A 106 3.02 8.19 6.59
N ALA A 107 2.22 9.16 6.14
CA ALA A 107 1.32 9.92 7.00
C ALA A 107 0.19 9.06 7.59
N ALA A 108 -0.31 8.06 6.84
CA ALA A 108 -1.29 7.11 7.37
C ALA A 108 -0.67 6.16 8.41
N LEU A 109 0.58 5.74 8.20
CA LEU A 109 1.35 4.98 9.20
C LEU A 109 1.56 5.79 10.48
N ALA A 110 1.90 7.08 10.38
CA ALA A 110 2.01 7.97 11.54
C ALA A 110 0.67 8.09 12.29
N ALA A 111 -0.45 8.20 11.59
CA ALA A 111 -1.77 8.21 12.21
C ALA A 111 -2.11 6.89 12.93
N ALA A 112 -1.75 5.75 12.32
CA ALA A 112 -1.94 4.43 12.91
C ALA A 112 -1.04 4.18 14.14
N GLU A 113 0.22 4.63 14.10
CA GLU A 113 1.17 4.62 15.22
C GLU A 113 0.59 5.39 16.41
N ARG A 114 0.13 6.63 16.16
CA ARG A 114 -0.50 7.48 17.18
C ARG A 114 -1.76 6.85 17.77
N ALA A 115 -2.56 6.18 16.94
CA ALA A 115 -3.76 5.47 17.39
C ALA A 115 -3.47 4.15 18.10
N SER A 116 -2.22 3.68 18.09
CA SER A 116 -1.83 2.32 18.54
C SER A 116 -2.70 1.23 17.89
N ALA A 117 -3.11 1.45 16.63
CA ALA A 117 -3.94 0.53 15.89
C ALA A 117 -3.11 -0.69 15.45
N PRO A 118 -3.59 -1.94 15.64
CA PRO A 118 -2.89 -3.11 15.12
C PRO A 118 -2.73 -3.00 13.60
N THR A 119 -1.49 -2.82 13.15
CA THR A 119 -1.20 -2.41 11.76
C THR A 119 -0.03 -3.21 11.22
N ALA A 120 -0.14 -3.66 9.97
CA ALA A 120 0.96 -4.20 9.18
C ALA A 120 1.23 -3.30 7.97
N VAL A 121 2.51 -3.16 7.61
CA VAL A 121 2.92 -2.44 6.40
C VAL A 121 2.96 -3.42 5.23
N LEU A 122 2.31 -3.07 4.12
CA LEU A 122 2.36 -3.82 2.87
C LEU A 122 3.34 -3.15 1.90
N VAL A 123 4.53 -3.74 1.78
CA VAL A 123 5.50 -3.39 0.76
C VAL A 123 5.16 -4.16 -0.52
N HIS A 124 4.65 -3.44 -1.52
CA HIS A 124 4.16 -4.02 -2.76
C HIS A 124 5.24 -4.19 -3.85
N SER A 125 6.53 -3.98 -3.50
CA SER A 125 7.69 -4.03 -4.40
C SER A 125 8.96 -4.44 -3.64
N ALA A 126 10.13 -4.32 -4.27
CA ALA A 126 11.43 -4.44 -3.63
C ALA A 126 11.75 -3.16 -2.81
N PRO A 127 11.81 -3.20 -1.47
CA PRO A 127 11.93 -1.99 -0.64
C PRO A 127 13.23 -1.22 -0.88
N GLY A 128 14.35 -1.90 -1.09
CA GLY A 128 15.65 -1.30 -1.40
C GLY A 128 15.72 -0.70 -2.80
N ALA A 129 14.91 -1.20 -3.74
CA ALA A 129 14.74 -0.56 -5.05
C ALA A 129 13.77 0.63 -4.99
N LEU A 130 12.69 0.50 -4.21
CA LEU A 130 11.59 1.45 -4.16
C LEU A 130 11.95 2.72 -3.37
N VAL A 131 12.45 2.54 -2.15
CA VAL A 131 12.73 3.60 -1.18
C VAL A 131 14.08 3.35 -0.50
N PRO A 132 15.21 3.26 -1.23
CA PRO A 132 16.51 3.10 -0.58
C PRO A 132 16.77 4.29 0.37
N PRO A 133 17.27 4.04 1.59
CA PRO A 133 17.69 5.10 2.50
C PRO A 133 18.64 6.11 1.85
N GLY A 134 18.34 7.41 1.99
CA GLY A 134 19.07 8.50 1.34
C GLY A 134 18.81 8.66 -0.16
N GLY A 135 17.89 7.86 -0.73
CA GLY A 135 17.50 7.88 -2.13
C GLY A 135 16.61 9.06 -2.51
N GLY A 136 16.13 9.05 -3.76
CA GLY A 136 15.32 10.15 -4.31
C GLY A 136 13.99 10.37 -3.59
N LEU A 137 13.36 9.31 -3.07
CA LEU A 137 12.12 9.45 -2.30
C LEU A 137 12.36 10.08 -0.92
N ASP A 138 13.46 9.75 -0.24
CA ASP A 138 13.85 10.45 1.00
C ASP A 138 14.05 11.94 0.70
N GLN A 139 14.80 12.29 -0.36
CA GLN A 139 15.03 13.68 -0.76
C GLN A 139 13.73 14.45 -1.08
N LEU A 140 12.72 13.76 -1.60
CA LEU A 140 11.46 14.36 -2.02
C LEU A 140 10.45 14.50 -0.86
N ALA A 141 10.34 13.48 0.00
CA ALA A 141 9.21 13.35 0.91
C ALA A 141 9.58 13.37 2.40
N LEU A 142 10.85 13.14 2.78
CA LEU A 142 11.21 12.95 4.20
C LEU A 142 10.86 14.16 5.07
N ASP A 143 11.15 15.38 4.61
CA ASP A 143 10.84 16.60 5.37
C ASP A 143 9.33 16.74 5.62
N ARG A 144 8.51 16.54 4.57
CA ARG A 144 7.04 16.57 4.66
C ARG A 144 6.50 15.48 5.59
N VAL A 145 7.07 14.27 5.52
CA VAL A 145 6.70 13.17 6.43
C VAL A 145 7.05 13.54 7.87
N ASN A 146 8.20 14.16 8.11
CA ASN A 146 8.62 14.59 9.45
C ASN A 146 7.77 15.76 10.00
N GLU A 147 7.27 16.65 9.14
CA GLU A 147 6.27 17.65 9.52
C GLU A 147 5.00 16.96 10.05
N VAL A 148 4.43 16.02 9.30
CA VAL A 148 3.24 15.26 9.71
C VAL A 148 3.47 14.44 10.99
N ARG A 149 4.65 13.81 11.13
CA ARG A 149 5.03 13.07 12.34
C ARG A 149 5.07 14.00 13.56
N THR A 150 5.68 15.18 13.40
CA THR A 150 5.78 16.19 14.47
C THR A 150 4.40 16.71 14.87
N GLU A 151 3.53 17.01 13.89
CA GLU A 151 2.13 17.39 14.14
C GLU A 151 1.33 16.31 14.90
N SER A 152 1.73 15.04 14.72
CA SER A 152 1.16 13.88 15.41
C SER A 152 1.77 13.62 16.80
N GLY A 153 2.77 14.40 17.21
CA GLY A 153 3.51 14.19 18.45
C GLY A 153 4.51 13.03 18.40
N LEU A 154 4.85 12.55 17.20
CA LEU A 154 5.83 11.49 16.98
C LEU A 154 7.22 12.09 16.68
N SER A 155 8.27 11.33 16.99
CA SER A 155 9.64 11.72 16.67
C SER A 155 9.86 11.72 15.15
N ALA A 156 10.61 12.72 14.68
CA ALA A 156 11.14 12.73 13.32
C ALA A 156 12.08 11.53 13.08
N VAL A 157 12.13 11.08 11.84
CA VAL A 157 12.95 9.97 11.35
C VAL A 157 14.05 10.46 10.41
N GLN A 158 15.12 9.68 10.28
CA GLN A 158 16.26 9.99 9.40
C GLN A 158 16.09 9.44 8.00
N THR A 159 15.23 8.42 7.82
CA THR A 159 14.94 7.78 6.53
C THR A 159 13.47 7.40 6.47
N LEU A 160 12.87 7.31 5.29
CA LEU A 160 11.48 6.87 5.16
C LEU A 160 11.27 5.43 5.66
N TRP A 161 12.31 4.59 5.60
CA TRP A 161 12.30 3.24 6.14
C TRP A 161 12.07 3.16 7.65
N GLU A 162 12.54 4.16 8.40
CA GLU A 162 12.30 4.21 9.84
C GLU A 162 10.81 4.40 10.17
N THR A 163 9.99 4.90 9.25
CA THR A 163 8.52 4.98 9.45
C THR A 163 7.83 3.61 9.47
N TRP A 164 8.50 2.58 8.96
CA TRP A 164 8.01 1.20 9.02
C TRP A 164 8.42 0.50 10.33
N GLN A 165 9.36 1.09 11.07
CA GLN A 165 9.81 0.52 12.34
C GLN A 165 8.66 0.55 13.36
N GLY A 166 8.46 -0.57 14.05
CA GLY A 166 7.36 -0.73 15.01
C GLY A 166 6.15 -1.48 14.45
N PHE A 167 6.11 -1.75 13.15
CA PHE A 167 5.08 -2.57 12.51
C PHE A 167 5.65 -3.90 11.98
N PRO A 168 4.86 -4.98 11.94
CA PRO A 168 5.12 -6.08 11.03
C PRO A 168 5.15 -5.58 9.59
N VAL A 169 6.23 -5.88 8.85
CA VAL A 169 6.39 -5.47 7.46
C VAL A 169 6.34 -6.70 6.57
N VAL A 170 5.40 -6.70 5.64
CA VAL A 170 5.17 -7.81 4.71
C VAL A 170 5.47 -7.35 3.30
N CYS A 171 6.33 -8.08 2.59
CA CYS A 171 6.78 -7.75 1.25
C CYS A 171 6.28 -8.77 0.22
N THR A 172 5.55 -8.29 -0.79
CA THR A 172 5.02 -9.13 -1.89
C THR A 172 5.98 -9.17 -3.08
N SER A 173 7.27 -9.28 -2.79
CA SER A 173 8.35 -9.46 -3.75
C SER A 173 9.26 -10.62 -3.30
N ALA A 174 10.30 -10.91 -4.08
CA ALA A 174 11.34 -11.86 -3.73
C ALA A 174 12.58 -11.11 -3.21
N PRO A 175 13.30 -11.65 -2.21
CA PRO A 175 14.52 -11.02 -1.69
C PRO A 175 15.60 -10.91 -2.76
N ASP A 176 15.67 -11.86 -3.69
CA ASP A 176 16.65 -11.86 -4.80
C ASP A 176 16.44 -10.70 -5.79
N LEU A 177 15.26 -10.08 -5.77
CA LEU A 177 14.92 -8.91 -6.59
C LEU A 177 15.11 -7.59 -5.82
N ASP A 178 15.39 -7.65 -4.52
CA ASP A 178 15.64 -6.48 -3.71
C ASP A 178 17.15 -6.19 -3.64
N PRO A 179 17.63 -5.10 -4.28
CA PRO A 179 19.02 -4.73 -4.14
C PRO A 179 19.33 -4.49 -2.65
N PRO A 180 20.51 -4.89 -2.16
CA PRO A 180 20.84 -4.76 -0.75
C PRO A 180 20.83 -3.29 -0.34
N ALA A 181 19.73 -2.86 0.26
CA ALA A 181 19.66 -1.61 0.97
C ALA A 181 20.11 -1.88 2.41
N HIS A 182 21.31 -1.38 2.73
CA HIS A 182 21.96 -1.60 4.01
C HIS A 182 21.65 -0.46 4.99
N PRO A 183 21.26 -0.75 6.25
CA PRO A 183 20.66 -1.99 6.73
C PRO A 183 19.14 -2.01 6.46
N THR A 184 18.62 -3.13 5.94
CA THR A 184 17.18 -3.43 5.89
C THR A 184 16.60 -3.27 7.30
N PRO A 185 15.44 -2.62 7.49
CA PRO A 185 14.83 -2.57 8.80
C PRO A 185 14.66 -4.01 9.27
N ALA A 186 15.04 -4.29 10.52
CA ALA A 186 14.86 -5.62 11.06
C ALA A 186 13.38 -6.00 10.94
N ALA A 187 13.09 -7.11 10.22
CA ALA A 187 11.78 -7.76 10.06
C ALA A 187 10.91 -7.42 8.82
N VAL A 188 11.49 -7.24 7.62
CA VAL A 188 10.72 -7.41 6.37
C VAL A 188 10.52 -8.91 6.08
N GLU A 189 9.28 -9.39 6.13
CA GLU A 189 8.92 -10.75 5.74
C GLU A 189 8.57 -10.81 4.25
N TYR A 190 9.44 -11.46 3.47
CA TYR A 190 9.21 -11.69 2.04
C TYR A 190 8.28 -12.89 1.84
N MET A 191 7.07 -12.63 1.33
CA MET A 191 6.09 -13.69 1.01
C MET A 191 6.15 -14.14 -0.44
N GLY A 192 7.00 -13.51 -1.27
CA GLY A 192 7.01 -13.72 -2.70
C GLY A 192 5.93 -12.92 -3.43
N PRO A 193 5.89 -13.02 -4.77
CA PRO A 193 4.91 -12.29 -5.58
C PRO A 193 3.49 -12.76 -5.28
N VAL A 194 2.59 -11.79 -5.08
CA VAL A 194 1.16 -12.03 -4.89
C VAL A 194 0.40 -11.55 -6.11
N PHE A 195 -0.47 -12.42 -6.63
CA PHE A 195 -1.27 -12.14 -7.82
C PHE A 195 -2.74 -11.96 -7.45
N GLU A 196 -3.45 -11.16 -8.25
CA GLU A 196 -4.91 -11.12 -8.19
C GLU A 196 -5.49 -12.50 -8.55
N PRO A 197 -6.62 -12.89 -7.93
CA PRO A 197 -7.35 -14.08 -8.35
C PRO A 197 -7.71 -13.96 -9.83
N ARG A 198 -7.41 -15.00 -10.61
CA ARG A 198 -7.77 -15.01 -12.04
C ARG A 198 -9.28 -14.88 -12.19
N ARG A 199 -9.72 -13.82 -12.86
CA ARG A 199 -11.11 -13.63 -13.29
C ARG A 199 -11.16 -13.52 -14.81
N GLY A 200 -11.99 -14.35 -15.44
CA GLY A 200 -12.13 -14.41 -16.89
C GLY A 200 -11.93 -15.81 -17.46
N ALA A 201 -12.30 -15.98 -18.74
CA ALA A 201 -12.04 -17.22 -19.45
C ALA A 201 -10.52 -17.51 -19.47
N PRO A 202 -10.11 -18.78 -19.40
CA PRO A 202 -8.71 -19.13 -19.57
C PRO A 202 -8.20 -18.53 -20.88
N TRP A 203 -6.99 -17.98 -20.85
CA TRP A 203 -6.37 -17.44 -22.04
C TRP A 203 -6.33 -18.53 -23.12
N ILE A 204 -7.02 -18.29 -24.23
CA ILE A 204 -7.03 -19.19 -25.37
C ILE A 204 -5.82 -18.79 -26.22
N HIS A 205 -4.83 -19.68 -26.30
CA HIS A 205 -3.68 -19.47 -27.16
C HIS A 205 -4.16 -19.24 -28.59
N PRO A 206 -3.71 -18.19 -29.30
CA PRO A 206 -4.07 -17.98 -30.70
C PRO A 206 -3.62 -19.11 -31.64
N TRP A 207 -2.84 -20.08 -31.16
CA TRP A 207 -2.26 -21.19 -31.94
C TRP A 207 -2.83 -22.55 -31.51
N GLY A 208 -3.85 -22.57 -30.64
CA GLY A 208 -4.48 -23.80 -30.13
C GLY A 208 -3.67 -24.49 -29.02
N PRO A 209 -4.29 -25.44 -28.29
CA PRO A 209 -3.59 -26.24 -27.30
C PRO A 209 -2.63 -27.22 -28.00
N GLY A 210 -1.32 -27.10 -27.77
CA GLY A 210 -0.33 -28.12 -28.16
C GLY A 210 0.75 -27.69 -29.16
N THR A 211 0.78 -26.45 -29.65
CA THR A 211 1.94 -25.97 -30.40
C THR A 211 3.04 -25.53 -29.45
N SER A 212 3.85 -26.48 -28.98
CA SER A 212 5.18 -26.16 -28.46
C SER A 212 5.94 -25.44 -29.57
N ALA A 213 6.20 -24.15 -29.37
CA ALA A 213 7.06 -23.37 -30.25
C ALA A 213 8.45 -24.02 -30.24
N HIS A 214 8.75 -24.79 -31.28
CA HIS A 214 10.11 -25.18 -31.58
C HIS A 214 10.84 -23.90 -32.02
N TRP A 215 11.42 -23.20 -31.05
CA TRP A 215 12.40 -22.17 -31.31
C TRP A 215 13.66 -22.87 -31.84
N CYS A 216 13.78 -22.95 -33.16
CA CYS A 216 15.06 -23.26 -33.80
C CYS A 216 16.02 -22.11 -33.53
N TRP A 217 17.07 -22.39 -32.75
CA TRP A 217 18.35 -21.68 -32.81
C TRP A 217 19.34 -22.56 -33.56
#